data_AF-A0A924I104-F1
#
_entry.id   AF-A0A924I104-F1
#
_cell.length_a   1.000
_cell.length_b   1.000
_cell.length_c   1.000
_cell.angle_alpha   90.00
_cell.angle_beta   90.00
_cell.angle_gamma   90.00
#
_symmetry.space_group_name_H-M   'P 1'
#
loop_
_entity.id
_entity.type
_entity.pdbx_description
1 polymer ?
#
loop_
_entity_poly.entity_id
_entity_poly.type
_entity_poly.pdbx_seq_one_letter_code
_entity_poly.pdbx_strand_id
1 'polypeptide(L)'
;MGRILACAVVLIGVGLAPNWAAPAAPPAAEAAGIVAIHDPDFDSAARIQLTGEILVTVSEPPLARADDPTSFGVATTSYSVQTSAGELVPISGDLPKTIRSGDDFAGTVAVPQPVVSDLGAGSAKKLAATINHAALAESTVATQEIVAVAAEGTAPMPIAQAEITTSAGIVATVAKNHQLSIVVENPAGVTPLGPIFTDAKILSLTSAAQAFWLSASNGRITQFTTAGPIVRHASTLGCPSGPQAMWNDAAIQLGYSGWQSYVAAAPTGIVRHLVVLLPPACASASSSGVGTLGSDLNSGGALSVTLGLSVDTVSLAHELGHNLSLGHSNLDYCDSGAATSGCTDYEYGDLYDVMGVAVQGFDNISALNSRSQIAMGFVPTPTPLALSAGVGSASWNFTLSGLESSAGTRFVDVTDPLSGQLYYLEFRSGENGQPYYSQGLLTAIPGSPGLQSLNRFGVRMLRSDGNNGSAAISTAAPTGVRTSAQAGQTMQNPSGTVVVAVNSAVQNAGASITVTLSRQTLTAAPAAVKSQSVYRF
;
A
#
# COMPACT_ATOMS: atom_id res chain seq x y z
N MET A 1 3.26 -60.63 51.46
CA MET A 1 1.95 -59.94 51.44
C MET A 1 2.17 -58.49 51.86
N GLY A 2 2.41 -57.63 50.89
CA GLY A 2 2.94 -56.28 51.08
C GLY A 2 1.84 -55.23 51.26
N ARG A 3 2.07 -54.29 52.19
CA ARG A 3 1.20 -53.19 52.58
C ARG A 3 1.25 -52.05 51.55
N ILE A 4 0.09 -51.50 51.18
CA ILE A 4 -0.06 -50.31 50.34
C ILE A 4 -0.11 -49.07 51.24
N LEU A 5 0.76 -48.11 50.96
CA LEU A 5 0.86 -46.81 51.61
C LEU A 5 0.08 -45.79 50.77
N ALA A 6 -0.94 -45.14 51.34
CA ALA A 6 -1.69 -44.07 50.68
C ALA A 6 -1.14 -42.71 51.14
N CYS A 7 -0.57 -41.93 50.22
CA CYS A 7 -0.21 -40.53 50.43
C CYS A 7 -1.41 -39.63 50.11
N ALA A 8 -1.86 -38.84 51.09
CA ALA A 8 -2.83 -37.76 50.89
C ALA A 8 -2.08 -36.47 50.53
N VAL A 9 -2.39 -35.91 49.36
CA VAL A 9 -1.92 -34.58 48.94
C VAL A 9 -3.01 -33.56 49.27
N VAL A 10 -2.66 -32.59 50.12
CA VAL A 10 -3.50 -31.44 50.46
C VAL A 10 -3.21 -30.32 49.45
N LEU A 11 -4.21 -29.99 48.62
CA LEU A 11 -4.18 -28.84 47.71
C LEU A 11 -4.74 -27.61 48.44
N ILE A 12 -3.87 -26.64 48.73
CA ILE A 12 -4.27 -25.30 49.20
C ILE A 12 -4.48 -24.44 47.95
N GLY A 13 -5.73 -24.16 47.61
CA GLY A 13 -6.11 -23.25 46.53
C GLY A 13 -6.43 -21.86 47.06
N VAL A 14 -5.53 -20.89 46.84
CA VAL A 14 -5.86 -19.46 46.87
C VAL A 14 -5.09 -18.77 45.74
N GLY A 15 -5.79 -18.51 44.63
CA GLY A 15 -5.29 -17.70 43.52
C GLY A 15 -6.43 -16.83 43.01
N LEU A 16 -6.43 -15.56 43.41
CA LEU A 16 -7.31 -14.53 42.86
C LEU A 16 -6.90 -14.29 41.40
N ALA A 17 -7.74 -14.70 40.46
CA ALA A 17 -7.57 -14.34 39.05
C ALA A 17 -7.79 -12.82 38.89
N PRO A 18 -6.93 -12.11 38.13
CA PRO A 18 -7.21 -10.72 37.77
C PRO A 18 -8.53 -10.65 37.00
N ASN A 19 -9.35 -9.64 37.28
CA ASN A 19 -10.59 -9.37 36.57
C ASN A 19 -10.23 -8.86 35.17
N TRP A 20 -10.19 -9.75 34.18
CA TRP A 20 -10.10 -9.35 32.77
C TRP A 20 -11.43 -8.70 32.41
N ALA A 21 -11.41 -7.40 32.12
CA ALA A 21 -12.56 -6.76 31.49
C ALA A 21 -12.89 -7.53 30.20
N ALA A 22 -14.18 -7.65 29.87
CA ALA A 22 -14.61 -8.27 28.63
C ALA A 22 -13.80 -7.66 27.47
N PRO A 23 -13.25 -8.47 26.55
CA PRO A 23 -12.45 -7.98 25.45
C PRO A 23 -13.26 -6.91 24.69
N ALA A 24 -12.63 -5.76 24.46
CA ALA A 24 -13.16 -4.80 23.51
C ALA A 24 -13.37 -5.53 22.17
N ALA A 25 -14.46 -5.21 21.47
CA ALA A 25 -14.69 -5.74 20.13
C ALA A 25 -13.42 -5.56 19.29
N PRO A 26 -13.03 -6.54 18.46
CA PRO A 26 -11.89 -6.39 17.57
C PRO A 26 -12.05 -5.08 16.79
N PRO A 27 -10.94 -4.38 16.47
CA PRO A 27 -11.02 -3.20 15.63
C PRO A 27 -11.75 -3.60 14.35
N ALA A 28 -12.79 -2.84 14.02
CA ALA A 28 -13.56 -3.09 12.82
C ALA A 28 -12.58 -3.09 11.64
N ALA A 29 -12.66 -4.12 10.79
CA ALA A 29 -12.18 -3.97 9.42
C ALA A 29 -12.72 -2.64 8.88
N GLU A 30 -11.95 -1.93 8.04
CA GLU A 30 -12.44 -0.71 7.39
C GLU A 30 -13.85 -1.00 6.86
N ALA A 31 -14.83 -0.28 7.40
CA ALA A 31 -16.23 -0.63 7.20
C ALA A 31 -16.61 -0.32 5.76
N ALA A 32 -17.39 -1.22 5.15
CA ALA A 32 -18.06 -0.91 3.90
C ALA A 32 -18.88 0.37 4.04
N GLY A 33 -18.92 1.18 2.99
CA GLY A 33 -19.56 2.48 3.02
C GLY A 33 -19.94 2.98 1.64
N ILE A 34 -20.51 4.18 1.60
CA ILE A 34 -20.80 4.90 0.36
C ILE A 34 -20.01 6.21 0.43
N VAL A 35 -19.17 6.43 -0.58
CA VAL A 35 -18.47 7.69 -0.81
C VAL A 35 -19.19 8.42 -1.93
N ALA A 36 -19.84 9.54 -1.60
CA ALA A 36 -20.48 10.40 -2.59
C ALA A 36 -19.51 11.51 -3.00
N ILE A 37 -19.32 11.67 -4.32
CA ILE A 37 -18.48 12.69 -4.94
C ILE A 37 -19.38 13.56 -5.82
N HIS A 38 -19.19 14.88 -5.75
CA HIS A 38 -19.81 15.84 -6.66
C HIS A 38 -18.79 16.93 -6.96
N ASP A 39 -18.65 17.31 -8.21
CA ASP A 39 -17.83 18.43 -8.65
C ASP A 39 -18.71 19.30 -9.58
N PRO A 40 -19.19 20.46 -9.10
CA PRO A 40 -20.10 21.35 -9.78
C PRO A 40 -19.39 22.15 -10.87
N ASP A 41 -18.05 22.20 -10.92
CA ASP A 41 -17.34 22.78 -12.05
C ASP A 41 -17.65 21.97 -13.33
N PHE A 42 -18.02 20.69 -13.18
CA PHE A 42 -18.43 19.83 -14.28
C PHE A 42 -19.94 19.70 -14.48
N ASP A 43 -20.80 20.39 -13.71
CA ASP A 43 -22.27 20.29 -13.86
C ASP A 43 -22.76 20.76 -15.24
N SER A 44 -22.03 21.71 -15.84
CA SER A 44 -22.30 22.26 -17.17
C SER A 44 -21.51 21.56 -18.29
N ALA A 45 -20.60 20.65 -17.97
CA ALA A 45 -19.76 19.96 -18.95
C ALA A 45 -20.55 18.93 -19.77
N ALA A 46 -19.97 18.51 -20.90
CA ALA A 46 -20.48 17.36 -21.64
C ALA A 46 -20.13 16.07 -20.88
N ARG A 47 -21.14 15.25 -20.58
CA ARG A 47 -21.01 14.12 -19.63
C ARG A 47 -21.61 12.82 -20.18
N ILE A 48 -21.05 11.71 -19.70
CA ILE A 48 -21.61 10.36 -19.89
C ILE A 48 -21.87 9.71 -18.54
N GLN A 49 -22.83 8.78 -18.49
CA GLN A 49 -22.97 7.83 -17.40
C GLN A 49 -21.91 6.73 -17.54
N LEU A 50 -21.35 6.31 -16.40
CA LEU A 50 -20.34 5.27 -16.32
C LEU A 50 -20.58 4.42 -15.08
N THR A 51 -20.60 3.10 -15.25
CA THR A 51 -20.64 2.13 -14.15
C THR A 51 -19.54 1.09 -14.32
N GLY A 52 -19.11 0.50 -13.21
CA GLY A 52 -18.07 -0.53 -13.22
C GLY A 52 -17.39 -0.70 -11.88
N GLU A 53 -16.30 -1.46 -11.87
CA GLU A 53 -15.45 -1.61 -10.70
C GLU A 53 -14.26 -0.66 -10.79
N ILE A 54 -13.86 -0.06 -9.68
CA ILE A 54 -12.67 0.75 -9.62
C ILE A 54 -11.44 -0.16 -9.75
N LEU A 55 -10.47 0.30 -10.52
CA LEU A 55 -9.12 -0.22 -10.56
C LEU A 55 -8.18 0.89 -10.13
N VAL A 56 -7.34 0.59 -9.15
CA VAL A 56 -6.29 1.48 -8.65
C VAL A 56 -4.95 1.01 -9.21
N THR A 57 -4.20 1.94 -9.79
CA THR A 57 -2.81 1.72 -10.22
C THR A 57 -1.91 2.65 -9.43
N VAL A 58 -0.77 2.13 -9.00
CA VAL A 58 0.17 2.85 -8.18
C VAL A 58 1.54 2.84 -8.87
N SER A 59 2.19 4.00 -8.95
CA SER A 59 3.48 4.14 -9.61
C SER A 59 4.53 4.66 -8.65
N GLU A 60 5.70 4.02 -8.64
CA GLU A 60 6.87 4.55 -7.95
C GLU A 60 7.33 5.88 -8.55
N PRO A 61 7.85 6.80 -7.74
CA PRO A 61 8.56 7.93 -8.29
C PRO A 61 9.80 7.43 -9.05
N PRO A 62 10.21 8.06 -10.16
CA PRO A 62 11.53 7.81 -10.71
C PRO A 62 12.58 7.98 -9.60
N LEU A 63 13.50 7.01 -9.49
CA LEU A 63 14.62 7.10 -8.56
C LEU A 63 15.36 8.42 -8.75
N ALA A 64 15.81 9.03 -7.65
CA ALA A 64 16.58 10.26 -7.71
C ALA A 64 17.76 10.09 -8.68
N ARG A 65 17.89 11.04 -9.61
CA ARG A 65 18.95 10.94 -10.61
C ARG A 65 20.31 11.09 -9.94
N ALA A 66 21.33 10.41 -10.46
CA ALA A 66 22.68 10.51 -9.92
C ALA A 66 23.25 11.95 -9.97
N ASP A 67 22.77 12.77 -10.91
CA ASP A 67 23.12 14.19 -11.06
C ASP A 67 22.25 15.15 -10.24
N ASP A 68 21.08 14.70 -9.79
CA ASP A 68 20.22 15.43 -8.86
C ASP A 68 19.59 14.46 -7.84
N PRO A 69 20.33 14.12 -6.76
CA PRO A 69 19.86 13.22 -5.71
C PRO A 69 18.72 13.82 -4.87
N THR A 70 18.30 15.06 -5.17
CA THR A 70 17.16 15.73 -4.52
C THR A 70 15.89 15.70 -5.37
N SER A 71 16.00 15.32 -6.65
CA SER A 71 14.87 15.15 -7.57
C SER A 71 14.19 13.78 -7.39
N PHE A 72 13.50 13.59 -6.28
CA PHE A 72 12.53 12.51 -6.19
C PHE A 72 11.27 12.93 -6.93
N GLY A 73 10.79 12.10 -7.86
CA GLY A 73 9.42 12.25 -8.33
C GLY A 73 8.43 12.13 -7.17
N VAL A 74 7.18 12.53 -7.40
CA VAL A 74 6.07 12.20 -6.50
C VAL A 74 5.45 10.93 -7.05
N ALA A 75 5.20 9.96 -6.18
CA ALA A 75 4.42 8.80 -6.61
C ALA A 75 3.02 9.23 -7.00
N THR A 76 2.39 8.43 -7.85
CA THR A 76 1.04 8.74 -8.32
C THR A 76 0.15 7.53 -8.12
N THR A 77 -0.99 7.79 -7.50
CA THR A 77 -2.12 6.86 -7.50
C THR A 77 -3.06 7.31 -8.61
N SER A 78 -3.35 6.40 -9.53
CA SER A 78 -4.28 6.63 -10.64
C SER A 78 -5.48 5.71 -10.49
N TYR A 79 -6.65 6.20 -10.89
CA TYR A 79 -7.90 5.49 -10.79
C TYR A 79 -8.48 5.26 -12.18
N SER A 80 -9.10 4.12 -12.39
CA SER A 80 -9.84 3.80 -13.61
C SER A 80 -11.12 3.06 -13.23
N VAL A 81 -12.14 3.16 -14.07
CA VAL A 81 -13.35 2.33 -13.96
C VAL A 81 -13.25 1.22 -15.00
N GLN A 82 -13.26 -0.03 -14.54
CA GLN A 82 -13.42 -1.20 -15.38
C GLN A 82 -14.90 -1.42 -15.66
N THR A 83 -15.32 -1.19 -16.90
CA THR A 83 -16.71 -1.40 -17.31
C THR A 83 -17.05 -2.90 -17.33
N SER A 84 -18.34 -3.23 -17.43
CA SER A 84 -18.76 -4.63 -17.62
C SER A 84 -18.27 -5.27 -18.93
N ALA A 85 -17.89 -4.45 -19.91
CA ALA A 85 -17.32 -4.91 -21.18
C ALA A 85 -15.78 -5.03 -21.13
N GLY A 86 -15.16 -4.63 -20.02
CA GLY A 86 -13.75 -4.83 -19.73
C GLY A 86 -12.84 -3.66 -20.13
N GLU A 87 -13.40 -2.59 -20.70
CA GLU A 87 -12.66 -1.34 -20.94
C GLU A 87 -12.25 -0.69 -19.62
N LEU A 88 -11.06 -0.10 -19.59
CA LEU A 88 -10.56 0.66 -18.44
C LEU A 88 -10.61 2.14 -18.77
N VAL A 89 -11.54 2.85 -18.16
CA VAL A 89 -11.71 4.29 -18.37
C VAL A 89 -10.96 5.04 -17.28
N PRO A 90 -9.86 5.76 -17.58
CA PRO A 90 -9.15 6.54 -16.58
C PRO A 90 -10.06 7.65 -16.04
N ILE A 91 -10.11 7.81 -14.72
CA ILE A 91 -10.92 8.82 -14.04
C ILE A 91 -10.04 9.71 -13.15
N SER A 92 -10.51 10.93 -12.89
CA SER A 92 -9.82 11.88 -12.00
C SER A 92 -10.79 12.62 -11.10
N GLY A 93 -10.29 13.10 -9.96
CA GLY A 93 -11.05 13.81 -8.92
C GLY A 93 -10.35 13.66 -7.57
N ASP A 94 -10.89 14.32 -6.54
CA ASP A 94 -10.42 14.17 -5.15
C ASP A 94 -11.00 12.88 -4.54
N LEU A 95 -10.40 11.74 -4.88
CA LEU A 95 -10.80 10.43 -4.40
C LEU A 95 -10.11 10.14 -3.05
N PRO A 96 -10.86 9.74 -2.00
CA PRO A 96 -10.23 9.43 -0.72
C PRO A 96 -9.36 8.18 -0.81
N LYS A 97 -8.27 8.13 -0.02
CA LYS A 97 -7.37 6.96 0.10
C LYS A 97 -8.05 5.68 0.61
N THR A 98 -9.34 5.71 0.92
CA THR A 98 -10.13 4.52 1.28
C THR A 98 -10.67 3.78 0.05
N ILE A 99 -10.69 4.42 -1.12
CA ILE A 99 -11.14 3.82 -2.39
C ILE A 99 -10.10 2.83 -2.90
N ARG A 100 -10.53 1.61 -3.17
CA ARG A 100 -9.68 0.47 -3.54
C ARG A 100 -10.11 -0.13 -4.86
N SER A 101 -9.26 -0.98 -5.42
CA SER A 101 -9.68 -1.82 -6.54
C SER A 101 -10.83 -2.74 -6.11
N GLY A 102 -11.78 -2.97 -7.00
CA GLY A 102 -12.98 -3.76 -6.75
C GLY A 102 -14.13 -3.02 -6.04
N ASP A 103 -13.95 -1.73 -5.70
CA ASP A 103 -15.07 -0.90 -5.22
C ASP A 103 -16.02 -0.58 -6.39
N ASP A 104 -17.33 -0.58 -6.14
CA ASP A 104 -18.32 -0.33 -7.21
C ASP A 104 -18.44 1.18 -7.47
N PHE A 105 -18.23 1.58 -8.73
CA PHE A 105 -18.44 2.94 -9.21
C PHE A 105 -19.77 3.06 -9.96
N ALA A 106 -20.58 4.05 -9.58
CA ALA A 106 -21.73 4.46 -10.37
C ALA A 106 -21.84 5.99 -10.41
N GLY A 107 -21.79 6.58 -11.61
CA GLY A 107 -21.79 8.04 -11.69
C GLY A 107 -21.81 8.60 -13.10
N THR A 108 -21.45 9.89 -13.18
CA THR A 108 -21.23 10.63 -14.41
C THR A 108 -19.84 11.24 -14.42
N VAL A 109 -19.22 11.19 -15.59
CA VAL A 109 -17.89 11.75 -15.82
C VAL A 109 -17.94 12.77 -16.96
N ALA A 110 -17.17 13.84 -16.83
CA ALA A 110 -16.98 14.83 -17.88
C ALA A 110 -16.05 14.28 -18.96
N VAL A 111 -16.37 14.56 -20.23
CA VAL A 111 -15.55 14.11 -21.36
C VAL A 111 -14.55 15.20 -21.74
N PRO A 112 -13.24 14.99 -21.56
CA PRO A 112 -12.24 16.02 -21.83
C PRO A 112 -12.02 16.19 -23.34
N GLN A 113 -11.52 17.36 -23.75
CA GLN A 113 -11.34 17.73 -25.16
C GLN A 113 -10.47 16.75 -25.98
N PRO A 114 -9.39 16.14 -25.44
CA PRO A 114 -8.64 15.12 -26.17
C PRO A 114 -9.53 13.96 -26.62
N VAL A 115 -10.37 13.42 -25.72
CA VAL A 115 -11.32 12.34 -26.05
C VAL A 115 -12.30 12.81 -27.12
N VAL A 116 -12.87 14.03 -26.98
CA VAL A 116 -13.81 14.58 -27.96
C VAL A 116 -13.20 14.72 -29.36
N SER A 117 -11.91 15.05 -29.44
CA SER A 117 -11.22 15.31 -30.71
C SER A 117 -11.05 14.05 -31.57
N ASP A 118 -11.09 12.88 -30.93
CA ASP A 118 -10.91 11.57 -31.58
C ASP A 118 -12.24 10.86 -31.86
N LEU A 119 -13.39 11.46 -31.49
CA LEU A 119 -14.72 10.91 -31.76
C LEU A 119 -15.18 11.11 -33.20
N GLY A 120 -15.99 10.17 -33.69
CA GLY A 120 -16.80 10.38 -34.88
C GLY A 120 -17.76 11.56 -34.69
N ALA A 121 -17.97 12.34 -35.76
CA ALA A 121 -18.80 13.55 -35.73
C ALA A 121 -20.23 13.34 -35.18
N GLY A 122 -20.79 12.14 -35.38
CA GLY A 122 -22.11 11.78 -34.85
C GLY A 122 -22.14 11.68 -33.32
N SER A 123 -21.13 11.04 -32.72
CA SER A 123 -21.00 10.87 -31.27
C SER A 123 -20.58 12.17 -30.60
N ALA A 124 -19.67 12.93 -31.22
CA ALA A 124 -19.31 14.28 -30.78
C ALA A 124 -20.54 15.21 -30.70
N LYS A 125 -21.43 15.18 -31.71
CA LYS A 125 -22.67 15.98 -31.71
C LYS A 125 -23.64 15.57 -30.59
N LYS A 126 -23.81 14.26 -30.34
CA LYS A 126 -24.67 13.77 -29.26
C LYS A 126 -24.12 14.15 -27.89
N LEU A 127 -22.81 14.04 -27.71
CA LEU A 127 -22.13 14.45 -26.49
C LEU A 127 -22.28 15.95 -26.23
N ALA A 128 -22.06 16.79 -27.24
CA ALA A 128 -22.23 18.24 -27.12
C ALA A 128 -23.65 18.66 -26.70
N ALA A 129 -24.67 17.87 -27.06
CA ALA A 129 -26.05 18.12 -26.65
C ALA A 129 -26.31 17.87 -25.15
N THR A 130 -25.36 17.29 -24.41
CA THR A 130 -25.46 17.08 -22.94
C THR A 130 -25.00 18.28 -22.11
N ILE A 131 -24.39 19.29 -22.73
CA ILE A 131 -23.97 20.51 -22.04
C ILE A 131 -25.18 21.17 -21.38
N ASN A 132 -25.12 21.43 -20.08
CA ASN A 132 -26.24 21.90 -19.24
C ASN A 132 -27.48 20.99 -19.21
N HIS A 133 -27.31 19.72 -19.59
CA HIS A 133 -28.37 18.71 -19.64
C HIS A 133 -27.92 17.41 -18.93
N ALA A 134 -28.80 16.41 -18.94
CA ALA A 134 -28.47 15.09 -18.41
C ALA A 134 -27.35 14.43 -19.23
N ALA A 135 -26.50 13.67 -18.55
CA ALA A 135 -25.44 12.88 -19.17
C ALA A 135 -26.00 11.85 -20.16
N LEU A 136 -25.21 11.48 -21.19
CA LEU A 136 -25.59 10.38 -22.08
C LEU A 136 -25.67 9.08 -21.29
N ALA A 137 -26.75 8.32 -21.47
CA ALA A 137 -26.90 7.02 -20.83
C ALA A 137 -25.81 6.04 -21.30
N GLU A 138 -25.37 5.17 -20.41
CA GLU A 138 -24.29 4.20 -20.66
C GLU A 138 -24.62 3.26 -21.84
N SER A 139 -25.89 2.90 -22.00
CA SER A 139 -26.37 2.00 -23.05
C SER A 139 -26.37 2.60 -24.46
N THR A 140 -26.03 3.87 -24.63
CA THR A 140 -26.01 4.49 -25.97
C THR A 140 -24.73 4.13 -26.73
N VAL A 141 -24.87 3.90 -28.04
CA VAL A 141 -23.72 3.69 -28.95
C VAL A 141 -22.68 4.81 -28.86
N ALA A 142 -23.13 6.06 -28.64
CA ALA A 142 -22.22 7.19 -28.49
C ALA A 142 -21.37 7.08 -27.22
N THR A 143 -21.98 6.65 -26.10
CA THR A 143 -21.23 6.41 -24.86
C THR A 143 -20.23 5.28 -25.02
N GLN A 144 -20.60 4.18 -25.70
CA GLN A 144 -19.68 3.06 -25.97
C GLN A 144 -18.47 3.49 -26.82
N GLU A 145 -18.68 4.33 -27.83
CA GLU A 145 -17.58 4.92 -28.62
C GLU A 145 -16.68 5.83 -27.77
N ILE A 146 -17.28 6.66 -26.90
CA ILE A 146 -16.54 7.53 -25.97
C ILE A 146 -15.68 6.71 -25.01
N VAL A 147 -16.24 5.65 -24.44
CA VAL A 147 -15.54 4.72 -23.52
C VAL A 147 -14.35 4.06 -24.23
N ALA A 148 -14.54 3.57 -25.46
CA ALA A 148 -13.47 2.96 -26.23
C ALA A 148 -12.32 3.94 -26.50
N VAL A 149 -12.63 5.17 -26.93
CA VAL A 149 -11.62 6.22 -27.16
C VAL A 149 -10.92 6.62 -25.86
N ALA A 150 -11.67 6.78 -24.76
CA ALA A 150 -11.09 7.13 -23.46
C ALA A 150 -10.16 6.03 -22.92
N ALA A 151 -10.48 4.76 -23.14
CA ALA A 151 -9.67 3.62 -22.70
C ALA A 151 -8.36 3.45 -23.48
N GLU A 152 -8.28 3.94 -24.72
CA GLU A 152 -7.05 3.96 -25.51
C GLU A 152 -6.20 5.21 -25.26
N GLY A 153 -6.82 6.26 -24.70
CA GLY A 153 -6.17 7.54 -24.42
C GLY A 153 -5.47 7.61 -23.07
N THR A 154 -4.80 8.74 -22.83
CA THR A 154 -4.12 9.04 -21.54
C THR A 154 -4.81 10.13 -20.73
N ALA A 155 -5.86 10.76 -21.27
CA ALA A 155 -6.57 11.84 -20.63
C ALA A 155 -7.65 11.28 -19.68
N PRO A 156 -7.50 11.42 -18.35
CA PRO A 156 -8.51 10.95 -17.42
C PRO A 156 -9.79 11.77 -17.55
N MET A 157 -10.93 11.12 -17.37
CA MET A 157 -12.25 11.73 -17.34
C MET A 157 -12.55 12.26 -15.93
N PRO A 158 -12.77 13.57 -15.74
CA PRO A 158 -13.09 14.10 -14.42
C PRO A 158 -14.44 13.59 -13.92
N ILE A 159 -14.51 13.19 -12.64
CA ILE A 159 -15.78 12.79 -12.01
C ILE A 159 -16.62 14.04 -11.79
N ALA A 160 -17.80 14.09 -12.42
CA ALA A 160 -18.76 15.16 -12.16
C ALA A 160 -19.65 14.82 -10.97
N GLN A 161 -20.12 13.57 -10.90
CA GLN A 161 -20.91 13.08 -9.76
C GLN A 161 -20.78 11.57 -9.68
N ALA A 162 -20.53 10.99 -8.52
CA ALA A 162 -20.48 9.54 -8.34
C ALA A 162 -20.90 9.11 -6.95
N GLU A 163 -21.45 7.90 -6.86
CA GLU A 163 -21.51 7.12 -5.62
C GLU A 163 -20.57 5.93 -5.79
N ILE A 164 -19.61 5.81 -4.88
CA ILE A 164 -18.69 4.69 -4.82
C ILE A 164 -19.05 3.85 -3.62
N THR A 165 -19.43 2.59 -3.85
CA THR A 165 -19.69 1.64 -2.77
C THR A 165 -18.38 0.96 -2.41
N THR A 166 -17.85 1.27 -1.23
CA THR A 166 -16.59 0.69 -0.77
C THR A 166 -16.83 -0.68 -0.16
N SER A 167 -15.97 -1.62 -0.52
CA SER A 167 -15.95 -2.94 0.09
C SER A 167 -15.29 -2.87 1.47
N ALA A 168 -15.82 -3.64 2.43
CA ALA A 168 -15.12 -3.82 3.70
C ALA A 168 -13.76 -4.46 3.43
N GLY A 169 -12.71 -4.08 4.17
CA GLY A 169 -11.36 -4.63 3.96
C GLY A 169 -11.35 -6.16 3.97
N ILE A 170 -11.17 -6.80 2.81
CA ILE A 170 -11.28 -8.24 2.67
C ILE A 170 -9.95 -8.89 3.04
N VAL A 171 -9.92 -9.57 4.18
CA VAL A 171 -8.90 -10.60 4.41
C VAL A 171 -9.28 -11.80 3.56
N ALA A 172 -8.44 -12.17 2.60
CA ALA A 172 -8.66 -13.39 1.84
C ALA A 172 -8.77 -14.60 2.79
N THR A 173 -9.95 -15.21 2.82
CA THR A 173 -10.26 -16.29 3.77
C THR A 173 -9.74 -17.64 3.31
N VAL A 174 -9.47 -17.79 2.01
CA VAL A 174 -9.01 -19.04 1.39
C VAL A 174 -7.64 -18.82 0.77
N ALA A 175 -6.68 -19.66 1.16
CA ALA A 175 -5.36 -19.64 0.57
C ALA A 175 -5.39 -20.10 -0.89
N LYS A 176 -4.63 -19.42 -1.76
CA LYS A 176 -4.55 -19.76 -3.19
C LYS A 176 -3.11 -19.92 -3.67
N ASN A 177 -3.00 -20.55 -4.84
CA ASN A 177 -1.78 -20.58 -5.62
C ASN A 177 -1.69 -19.32 -6.47
N HIS A 178 -0.48 -18.77 -6.55
CA HIS A 178 -0.13 -17.60 -7.34
C HIS A 178 0.84 -18.00 -8.45
N GLN A 179 0.72 -17.34 -9.60
CA GLN A 179 1.54 -17.63 -10.76
C GLN A 179 1.96 -16.36 -11.50
N LEU A 180 3.25 -16.22 -11.82
CA LEU A 180 3.82 -15.13 -12.61
C LEU A 180 3.90 -15.51 -14.09
N SER A 181 3.47 -14.64 -14.99
CA SER A 181 3.91 -14.66 -16.39
C SER A 181 4.91 -13.54 -16.59
N ILE A 182 6.08 -13.83 -17.16
CA ILE A 182 7.18 -12.88 -17.24
C ILE A 182 7.45 -12.52 -18.70
N VAL A 183 7.42 -11.22 -19.00
CA VAL A 183 7.83 -10.66 -20.29
C VAL A 183 8.95 -9.66 -20.06
N VAL A 184 10.05 -9.83 -20.78
CA VAL A 184 11.08 -8.81 -20.93
C VAL A 184 10.72 -7.98 -22.14
N GLU A 185 10.19 -6.79 -21.88
CA GLU A 185 9.85 -5.85 -22.93
C GLU A 185 11.08 -5.04 -23.31
N ASN A 186 11.34 -4.91 -24.61
CA ASN A 186 12.40 -4.05 -25.14
C ASN A 186 11.74 -2.94 -25.96
N PRO A 187 11.40 -1.81 -25.33
CA PRO A 187 10.70 -0.71 -26.01
C PRO A 187 11.51 -0.11 -27.17
N ALA A 188 10.81 0.42 -28.15
CA ALA A 188 11.38 1.13 -29.27
C ALA A 188 12.18 2.36 -28.80
N GLY A 189 13.32 2.60 -29.45
CA GLY A 189 14.15 3.79 -29.22
C GLY A 189 15.03 3.75 -27.96
N VAL A 190 15.03 2.65 -27.20
CA VAL A 190 15.94 2.46 -26.06
C VAL A 190 16.82 1.22 -26.25
N THR A 191 17.98 1.23 -25.59
CA THR A 191 18.85 0.05 -25.56
C THR A 191 18.15 -1.08 -24.78
N PRO A 192 18.05 -2.29 -25.34
CA PRO A 192 17.54 -3.47 -24.66
C PRO A 192 18.25 -3.76 -23.33
N LEU A 193 17.62 -4.58 -22.48
CA LEU A 193 18.25 -5.06 -21.26
C LEU A 193 19.59 -5.73 -21.56
N GLY A 194 20.61 -5.33 -20.80
CA GLY A 194 21.98 -5.79 -21.03
C GLY A 194 22.14 -7.31 -20.88
N PRO A 195 23.19 -7.91 -21.46
CA PRO A 195 23.39 -9.36 -21.52
C PRO A 195 23.53 -10.04 -20.14
N ILE A 196 23.77 -9.27 -19.08
CA ILE A 196 23.79 -9.77 -17.69
C ILE A 196 22.40 -10.25 -17.22
N PHE A 197 21.32 -9.68 -17.77
CA PHE A 197 19.94 -10.09 -17.48
C PHE A 197 19.54 -11.28 -18.34
N THR A 198 20.24 -12.40 -18.16
CA THR A 198 19.87 -13.69 -18.73
C THR A 198 18.56 -14.21 -18.11
N ASP A 199 17.89 -15.17 -18.75
CA ASP A 199 16.68 -15.79 -18.21
C ASP A 199 16.94 -16.42 -16.83
N ALA A 200 18.12 -17.01 -16.62
CA ALA A 200 18.52 -17.55 -15.32
C ALA A 200 18.63 -16.46 -14.24
N LYS A 201 19.20 -15.29 -14.58
CA LYS A 201 19.26 -14.16 -13.65
C LYS A 201 17.87 -13.62 -13.34
N ILE A 202 17.02 -13.45 -14.35
CA ILE A 202 15.64 -13.00 -14.17
C ILE A 202 14.85 -13.97 -13.29
N LEU A 203 14.92 -15.28 -13.57
CA LEU A 203 14.29 -16.30 -12.74
C LEU A 203 14.80 -16.27 -11.30
N SER A 204 16.10 -16.01 -11.09
CA SER A 204 16.65 -15.87 -9.74
C SER A 204 16.05 -14.67 -9.00
N LEU A 205 15.90 -13.52 -9.67
CA LEU A 205 15.30 -12.31 -9.08
C LEU A 205 13.82 -12.56 -8.72
N THR A 206 13.04 -13.09 -9.67
CA THR A 206 11.61 -13.34 -9.45
C THR A 206 11.38 -14.45 -8.43
N SER A 207 12.23 -15.48 -8.39
CA SER A 207 12.12 -16.54 -7.38
C SER A 207 12.39 -16.04 -5.97
N ALA A 208 13.29 -15.05 -5.79
CA ALA A 208 13.51 -14.43 -4.49
C ALA A 208 12.28 -13.64 -4.02
N ALA A 209 11.65 -12.87 -4.92
CA ALA A 209 10.40 -12.16 -4.62
C ALA A 209 9.23 -13.12 -4.31
N GLN A 210 9.09 -14.21 -5.09
CA GLN A 210 8.12 -15.28 -4.83
C GLN A 210 8.34 -15.93 -3.46
N ALA A 211 9.58 -16.27 -3.12
CA ALA A 211 9.93 -16.90 -1.86
C ALA A 211 9.65 -15.98 -0.66
N PHE A 212 9.91 -14.68 -0.81
CA PHE A 212 9.56 -13.69 0.20
C PHE A 212 8.05 -13.69 0.49
N TRP A 213 7.20 -13.53 -0.53
CA TRP A 213 5.75 -13.49 -0.34
C TRP A 213 5.20 -14.83 0.16
N LEU A 214 5.72 -15.96 -0.33
CA LEU A 214 5.34 -17.28 0.17
C LEU A 214 5.63 -17.40 1.67
N SER A 215 6.82 -16.98 2.11
CA SER A 215 7.22 -17.03 3.52
C SER A 215 6.45 -16.03 4.38
N ALA A 216 6.31 -14.78 3.93
CA ALA A 216 5.62 -13.72 4.67
C ALA A 216 4.13 -14.01 4.86
N SER A 217 3.52 -14.71 3.90
CA SER A 217 2.07 -15.00 3.91
C SER A 217 1.60 -15.91 5.03
N ASN A 218 2.52 -16.59 5.74
CA ASN A 218 2.20 -17.54 6.80
C ASN A 218 1.15 -18.60 6.37
N GLY A 219 1.30 -19.12 5.15
CA GLY A 219 0.43 -20.14 4.57
C GLY A 219 -0.85 -19.62 3.92
N ARG A 220 -1.05 -18.29 3.84
CA ARG A 220 -2.14 -17.69 3.05
C ARG A 220 -1.87 -17.73 1.55
N ILE A 221 -0.61 -17.83 1.13
CA ILE A 221 -0.21 -18.23 -0.21
C ILE A 221 0.33 -19.66 -0.11
N THR A 222 -0.27 -20.60 -0.85
CA THR A 222 0.14 -22.02 -0.79
C THR A 222 1.30 -22.33 -1.73
N GLN A 223 1.32 -21.69 -2.90
CA GLN A 223 2.39 -21.77 -3.87
C GLN A 223 2.52 -20.44 -4.59
N PHE A 224 3.74 -20.06 -4.94
CA PHE A 224 4.01 -18.92 -5.81
C PHE A 224 5.04 -19.33 -6.86
N THR A 225 4.62 -19.47 -8.11
CA THR A 225 5.46 -20.06 -9.17
C THR A 225 5.49 -19.22 -10.45
N THR A 226 6.41 -19.51 -11.35
CA THR A 226 6.46 -18.89 -12.69
C THR A 226 5.77 -19.81 -13.71
N ALA A 227 4.91 -19.23 -14.55
CA ALA A 227 4.26 -19.86 -15.69
C ALA A 227 5.14 -19.80 -16.93
N GLY A 228 5.48 -20.98 -17.48
CA GLY A 228 6.11 -21.08 -18.79
C GLY A 228 7.51 -20.42 -18.86
N PRO A 229 8.05 -20.28 -20.08
CA PRO A 229 9.32 -19.59 -20.31
C PRO A 229 9.17 -18.07 -20.18
N ILE A 230 10.28 -17.39 -19.93
CA ILE A 230 10.35 -15.93 -20.07
C ILE A 230 10.21 -15.58 -21.54
N VAL A 231 9.28 -14.68 -21.86
CA VAL A 231 9.13 -14.13 -23.22
C VAL A 231 9.99 -12.88 -23.32
N ARG A 232 10.79 -12.77 -24.39
CA ARG A 232 11.52 -11.54 -24.71
C ARG A 232 10.88 -10.93 -25.94
N HIS A 233 10.36 -9.71 -25.81
CA HIS A 233 9.65 -9.03 -26.89
C HIS A 233 10.37 -7.75 -27.29
N ALA A 234 10.34 -7.43 -28.58
CA ALA A 234 10.83 -6.16 -29.11
C ALA A 234 9.61 -5.32 -29.46
N SER A 235 9.18 -4.49 -28.51
CA SER A 235 7.97 -3.70 -28.65
C SER A 235 8.16 -2.57 -29.66
N THR A 236 7.07 -2.25 -30.36
CA THR A 236 7.00 -1.04 -31.19
C THR A 236 6.69 0.21 -30.36
N LEU A 237 6.24 0.04 -29.12
CA LEU A 237 5.94 1.12 -28.18
C LEU A 237 7.24 1.63 -27.55
N GLY A 238 7.27 2.91 -27.18
CA GLY A 238 8.40 3.52 -26.44
C GLY A 238 8.10 3.61 -24.94
N CYS A 239 9.11 3.80 -24.08
CA CYS A 239 8.90 3.94 -22.63
C CYS A 239 7.79 4.97 -22.23
N PRO A 240 7.60 6.10 -22.93
CA PRO A 240 6.53 7.06 -22.61
C PRO A 240 5.10 6.59 -22.90
N SER A 241 4.90 5.44 -23.55
CA SER A 241 3.56 4.90 -23.88
C SER A 241 2.73 4.53 -22.63
N GLY A 242 3.35 4.49 -21.46
CA GLY A 242 2.68 4.20 -20.19
C GLY A 242 2.58 2.70 -19.89
N PRO A 243 2.32 2.35 -18.61
CA PRO A 243 2.36 0.98 -18.12
C PRO A 243 1.26 0.10 -18.74
N GLN A 244 0.04 0.59 -18.88
CA GLN A 244 -1.08 -0.20 -19.39
C GLN A 244 -0.89 -0.62 -20.85
N ALA A 245 -0.34 0.26 -21.70
CA ALA A 245 -0.02 -0.08 -23.08
C ALA A 245 1.07 -1.17 -23.16
N MET A 246 2.10 -1.05 -22.32
CA MET A 246 3.17 -2.07 -22.21
C MET A 246 2.64 -3.40 -21.69
N TRP A 247 1.77 -3.38 -20.68
CA TRP A 247 1.12 -4.59 -20.15
C TRP A 247 0.26 -5.26 -21.22
N ASN A 248 -0.48 -4.49 -22.01
CA ASN A 248 -1.30 -5.02 -23.07
C ASN A 248 -0.47 -5.70 -24.17
N ASP A 249 0.60 -5.03 -24.62
CA ASP A 249 1.54 -5.59 -25.59
C ASP A 249 2.15 -6.90 -25.08
N ALA A 250 2.66 -6.90 -23.85
CA ALA A 250 3.21 -8.09 -23.18
C ALA A 250 2.20 -9.24 -23.04
N ALA A 251 0.96 -8.94 -22.65
CA ALA A 251 -0.10 -9.93 -22.50
C ALA A 251 -0.47 -10.58 -23.84
N ILE A 252 -0.48 -9.80 -24.93
CA ILE A 252 -0.72 -10.30 -26.29
C ILE A 252 0.39 -11.26 -26.71
N GLN A 253 1.66 -10.99 -26.38
CA GLN A 253 2.76 -11.92 -26.65
C GLN A 253 2.63 -13.26 -25.92
N LEU A 254 1.94 -13.26 -24.78
CA LEU A 254 1.62 -14.46 -24.01
C LEU A 254 0.34 -15.16 -24.49
N GLY A 255 -0.34 -14.64 -25.52
CA GLY A 255 -1.54 -15.20 -26.11
C GLY A 255 -2.86 -14.80 -25.43
N TYR A 256 -2.85 -13.76 -24.59
CA TYR A 256 -4.05 -13.18 -24.00
C TYR A 256 -4.60 -12.04 -24.86
N SER A 257 -5.88 -11.73 -24.72
CA SER A 257 -6.51 -10.59 -25.42
C SER A 257 -6.06 -9.23 -24.86
N GLY A 258 -5.52 -9.23 -23.65
CA GLY A 258 -5.03 -8.06 -22.95
C GLY A 258 -4.70 -8.38 -21.50
N TRP A 259 -4.01 -7.46 -20.83
CA TRP A 259 -3.51 -7.66 -19.47
C TRP A 259 -4.63 -7.76 -18.44
N GLN A 260 -5.83 -7.25 -18.74
CA GLN A 260 -7.03 -7.36 -17.89
C GLN A 260 -7.38 -8.82 -17.55
N SER A 261 -6.93 -9.77 -18.38
CA SER A 261 -7.02 -11.21 -18.10
C SER A 261 -6.30 -11.66 -16.82
N TYR A 262 -5.41 -10.82 -16.28
CA TYR A 262 -4.65 -11.06 -15.05
C TYR A 262 -5.33 -10.47 -13.81
N VAL A 263 -6.15 -9.43 -13.93
CA VAL A 263 -6.94 -8.87 -12.81
C VAL A 263 -8.25 -9.62 -12.61
N ALA A 264 -8.84 -10.13 -13.70
CA ALA A 264 -10.06 -10.91 -13.63
C ALA A 264 -9.88 -12.20 -12.80
N ALA A 265 -10.90 -12.58 -12.03
CA ALA A 265 -10.90 -13.83 -11.28
C ALA A 265 -10.63 -15.02 -12.19
N ALA A 266 -9.49 -15.70 -12.00
CA ALA A 266 -9.07 -16.76 -12.90
C ALA A 266 -10.06 -17.96 -12.85
N PRO A 267 -10.52 -18.47 -14.01
CA PRO A 267 -11.43 -19.62 -14.07
C PRO A 267 -10.87 -20.89 -13.41
N THR A 268 -9.54 -21.01 -13.34
CA THR A 268 -8.82 -22.16 -12.80
C THR A 268 -8.58 -22.10 -11.29
N GLY A 269 -9.01 -21.02 -10.62
CA GLY A 269 -8.76 -20.81 -9.19
C GLY A 269 -7.30 -20.46 -8.83
N ILE A 270 -6.42 -20.27 -9.83
CA ILE A 270 -5.03 -19.83 -9.66
C ILE A 270 -4.95 -18.33 -9.89
N VAL A 271 -4.37 -17.59 -8.96
CA VAL A 271 -4.17 -16.14 -9.09
C VAL A 271 -3.01 -15.86 -10.04
N ARG A 272 -3.19 -14.98 -11.03
CA ARG A 272 -2.19 -14.69 -12.06
C ARG A 272 -1.65 -13.28 -11.95
N HIS A 273 -0.35 -13.12 -12.18
CA HIS A 273 0.33 -11.83 -12.18
C HIS A 273 1.14 -11.69 -13.46
N LEU A 274 0.95 -10.60 -14.19
CA LEU A 274 1.79 -10.24 -15.32
C LEU A 274 2.97 -9.41 -14.82
N VAL A 275 4.18 -9.85 -15.12
CA VAL A 275 5.43 -9.16 -14.78
C VAL A 275 6.09 -8.70 -16.07
N VAL A 276 6.13 -7.38 -16.26
CA VAL A 276 6.82 -6.74 -17.38
C VAL A 276 8.14 -6.15 -16.90
N LEU A 277 9.24 -6.60 -17.50
CA LEU A 277 10.60 -6.17 -17.14
C LEU A 277 11.11 -5.21 -18.20
N LEU A 278 11.51 -4.01 -17.78
CA LEU A 278 11.91 -2.92 -18.66
C LEU A 278 13.41 -2.60 -18.52
N PRO A 279 14.05 -2.06 -19.57
CA PRO A 279 15.43 -1.57 -19.50
C PRO A 279 15.58 -0.33 -18.61
N PRO A 280 16.78 -0.10 -18.01
CA PRO A 280 17.05 1.01 -17.08
C PRO A 280 16.72 2.39 -17.67
N ALA A 281 16.80 2.55 -18.99
CA ALA A 281 16.47 3.80 -19.67
C ALA A 281 15.00 4.22 -19.48
N CYS A 282 14.08 3.27 -19.26
CA CYS A 282 12.67 3.59 -19.07
C CYS A 282 12.39 4.27 -17.72
N ALA A 283 13.19 4.03 -16.68
CA ALA A 283 12.96 4.63 -15.35
C ALA A 283 12.94 6.16 -15.38
N SER A 284 13.68 6.78 -16.29
CA SER A 284 13.74 8.25 -16.43
C SER A 284 12.58 8.86 -17.23
N ALA A 285 11.90 8.04 -18.02
CA ALA A 285 10.78 8.44 -18.88
C ALA A 285 9.41 8.11 -18.28
N SER A 286 9.39 7.24 -17.27
CA SER A 286 8.20 6.84 -16.53
C SER A 286 8.52 6.72 -15.03
N SER A 287 8.50 5.50 -14.49
CA SER A 287 8.77 5.14 -13.10
C SER A 287 9.73 3.95 -13.02
N SER A 288 10.36 3.74 -11.87
CA SER A 288 11.12 2.52 -11.60
C SER A 288 10.23 1.29 -11.47
N GLY A 289 9.00 1.48 -10.99
CA GLY A 289 7.99 0.46 -10.80
C GLY A 289 6.57 1.00 -10.98
N VAL A 290 5.66 0.15 -11.45
CA VAL A 290 4.20 0.39 -11.46
C VAL A 290 3.50 -0.93 -11.23
N GLY A 291 2.46 -0.94 -10.42
CA GLY A 291 1.62 -2.10 -10.19
C GLY A 291 0.15 -1.74 -10.09
N THR A 292 -0.72 -2.68 -10.47
CA THR A 292 -2.12 -2.62 -10.05
C THR A 292 -2.24 -2.93 -8.57
N LEU A 293 -3.06 -2.18 -7.85
CA LEU A 293 -3.40 -2.51 -6.46
C LEU A 293 -4.50 -3.57 -6.47
N GLY A 294 -4.27 -4.74 -5.89
CA GLY A 294 -5.28 -5.78 -5.76
C GLY A 294 -6.44 -5.37 -4.85
N SER A 295 -7.61 -6.00 -5.03
CA SER A 295 -8.76 -5.81 -4.11
C SER A 295 -8.63 -6.64 -2.83
N ASP A 296 -7.89 -7.74 -2.89
CA ASP A 296 -7.50 -8.60 -1.77
C ASP A 296 -6.22 -9.41 -2.07
N LEU A 297 -5.78 -10.26 -1.13
CA LEU A 297 -4.61 -11.13 -1.32
C LEU A 297 -4.74 -12.06 -2.53
N ASN A 298 -5.95 -12.47 -2.90
CA ASN A 298 -6.22 -13.39 -3.98
C ASN A 298 -6.46 -12.69 -5.33
N SER A 299 -6.20 -11.39 -5.38
CA SER A 299 -6.23 -10.60 -6.58
C SER A 299 -4.99 -10.89 -7.43
N GLY A 300 -5.20 -11.03 -8.72
CA GLY A 300 -4.12 -10.98 -9.68
C GLY A 300 -3.78 -9.54 -10.02
N GLY A 301 -3.00 -9.35 -11.08
CA GLY A 301 -2.67 -8.01 -11.52
C GLY A 301 -1.56 -7.94 -12.54
N ALA A 302 -1.17 -6.73 -12.89
CA ALA A 302 -0.06 -6.46 -13.77
C ALA A 302 0.91 -5.48 -13.10
N LEU A 303 2.19 -5.69 -13.34
CA LEU A 303 3.24 -4.81 -12.87
C LEU A 303 4.35 -4.65 -13.91
N SER A 304 5.04 -3.51 -13.84
CA SER A 304 6.25 -3.21 -14.58
C SER A 304 7.37 -2.86 -13.62
N VAL A 305 8.56 -3.43 -13.81
CA VAL A 305 9.78 -3.04 -13.07
C VAL A 305 10.91 -2.77 -14.04
N THR A 306 11.60 -1.66 -13.82
CA THR A 306 12.83 -1.34 -14.53
C THR A 306 14.03 -2.01 -13.84
N LEU A 307 14.77 -2.83 -14.57
CA LEU A 307 15.94 -3.55 -14.03
C LEU A 307 17.26 -2.79 -14.25
N GLY A 308 18.29 -3.12 -13.45
CA GLY A 308 19.62 -2.53 -13.55
C GLY A 308 19.84 -1.33 -12.64
N LEU A 309 18.95 -1.12 -11.67
CA LEU A 309 19.02 0.01 -10.73
C LEU A 309 19.68 -0.36 -9.39
N SER A 310 20.19 -1.59 -9.28
CA SER A 310 20.77 -2.17 -8.05
C SER A 310 19.76 -2.30 -6.90
N VAL A 311 18.47 -2.39 -7.25
CA VAL A 311 17.32 -2.59 -6.37
C VAL A 311 16.28 -3.52 -7.02
N ASP A 312 16.74 -4.36 -7.95
CA ASP A 312 15.89 -5.14 -8.86
C ASP A 312 14.99 -6.14 -8.13
N THR A 313 15.54 -6.86 -7.14
CA THR A 313 14.83 -7.89 -6.37
C THR A 313 13.80 -7.27 -5.43
N VAL A 314 14.19 -6.21 -4.72
CA VAL A 314 13.29 -5.51 -3.80
C VAL A 314 12.16 -4.78 -4.53
N SER A 315 12.44 -4.19 -5.70
CA SER A 315 11.39 -3.55 -6.53
C SER A 315 10.40 -4.59 -7.05
N LEU A 316 10.86 -5.77 -7.49
CA LEU A 316 9.96 -6.87 -7.87
C LEU A 316 9.08 -7.34 -6.71
N ALA A 317 9.64 -7.43 -5.50
CA ALA A 317 8.87 -7.80 -4.32
C ALA A 317 7.84 -6.71 -3.95
N HIS A 318 8.24 -5.43 -4.02
CA HIS A 318 7.39 -4.26 -3.80
C HIS A 318 6.18 -4.25 -4.73
N GLU A 319 6.42 -4.30 -6.04
CA GLU A 319 5.36 -4.24 -7.04
C GLU A 319 4.41 -5.45 -6.98
N LEU A 320 4.93 -6.62 -6.62
CA LEU A 320 4.06 -7.77 -6.34
C LEU A 320 3.19 -7.54 -5.11
N GLY A 321 3.66 -6.80 -4.11
CA GLY A 321 2.88 -6.39 -2.95
C GLY A 321 1.64 -5.58 -3.32
N HIS A 322 1.73 -4.71 -4.33
CA HIS A 322 0.57 -4.00 -4.88
C HIS A 322 -0.47 -4.96 -5.42
N ASN A 323 -0.09 -5.92 -6.27
CA ASN A 323 -1.05 -6.92 -6.77
C ASN A 323 -1.68 -7.75 -5.64
N LEU A 324 -0.97 -7.92 -4.52
CA LEU A 324 -1.49 -8.55 -3.30
C LEU A 324 -2.29 -7.59 -2.40
N SER A 325 -2.71 -6.43 -2.90
CA SER A 325 -3.54 -5.44 -2.21
C SER A 325 -2.82 -4.64 -1.11
N LEU A 326 -1.50 -4.46 -1.17
CA LEU A 326 -0.79 -3.56 -0.26
C LEU A 326 -0.54 -2.20 -0.89
N GLY A 327 -0.90 -1.12 -0.19
CA GLY A 327 -0.45 0.23 -0.50
C GLY A 327 0.97 0.49 0.02
N HIS A 328 1.45 1.72 -0.17
CA HIS A 328 2.78 2.12 0.29
C HIS A 328 2.91 2.13 1.81
N SER A 329 4.16 2.03 2.25
CA SER A 329 4.58 2.28 3.62
C SER A 329 5.29 3.64 3.68
N ASN A 330 4.60 4.61 4.27
CA ASN A 330 4.94 6.02 4.31
C ASN A 330 5.62 6.41 5.61
N LEU A 331 6.06 7.66 5.69
CA LEU A 331 6.58 8.29 6.89
C LEU A 331 5.70 9.45 7.30
N ASP A 332 5.20 9.44 8.53
CA ASP A 332 4.63 10.62 9.15
C ASP A 332 5.71 11.46 9.81
N TYR A 333 6.00 12.60 9.20
CA TYR A 333 6.84 13.62 9.80
C TYR A 333 6.05 14.45 10.82
N CYS A 334 6.27 14.12 12.09
CA CYS A 334 5.59 14.75 13.22
C CYS A 334 6.57 15.68 13.94
N ASP A 335 6.50 16.98 13.66
CA ASP A 335 7.27 17.99 14.36
C ASP A 335 6.59 18.39 15.70
N SER A 336 7.11 19.42 16.38
CA SER A 336 6.54 19.90 17.64
C SER A 336 5.10 20.44 17.52
N GLY A 337 4.64 20.77 16.31
CA GLY A 337 3.29 21.25 16.02
C GLY A 337 2.28 20.15 15.70
N ALA A 338 2.73 18.90 15.52
CA ALA A 338 1.91 17.80 15.01
C ALA A 338 0.64 17.50 15.80
N ALA A 339 0.61 17.80 17.10
CA ALA A 339 -0.60 17.69 17.93
C ALA A 339 -1.74 18.62 17.48
N THR A 340 -1.41 19.72 16.79
CA THR A 340 -2.34 20.75 16.33
C THR A 340 -2.52 20.78 14.83
N SER A 341 -1.45 20.55 14.06
CA SER A 341 -1.45 20.63 12.59
C SER A 341 -1.50 19.27 11.90
N GLY A 342 -1.39 18.16 12.64
CA GLY A 342 -1.14 16.84 12.08
C GLY A 342 0.32 16.68 11.63
N CYS A 343 0.65 15.48 11.15
CA CYS A 343 1.96 15.17 10.58
C CYS A 343 1.95 15.36 9.06
N THR A 344 3.11 15.66 8.50
CA THR A 344 3.31 15.62 7.05
C THR A 344 3.56 14.18 6.62
N ASP A 345 2.70 13.64 5.75
CA ASP A 345 2.88 12.32 5.14
C ASP A 345 3.90 12.38 4.01
N TYR A 346 4.96 11.60 4.10
CA TYR A 346 5.95 11.39 3.05
C TYR A 346 5.81 9.98 2.50
N GLU A 347 5.25 9.88 1.30
CA GLU A 347 5.04 8.63 0.61
C GLU A 347 6.35 7.84 0.47
N TYR A 348 6.28 6.51 0.64
CA TYR A 348 7.44 5.59 0.66
C TYR A 348 8.48 5.80 1.78
N GLY A 349 8.27 6.76 2.67
CA GLY A 349 9.27 7.13 3.66
C GLY A 349 9.56 6.05 4.73
N ASP A 350 8.80 4.96 4.80
CA ASP A 350 9.13 3.82 5.65
C ASP A 350 10.02 2.81 4.93
N LEU A 351 11.32 3.06 4.98
CA LEU A 351 12.34 2.22 4.37
C LEU A 351 12.45 0.80 4.98
N TYR A 352 11.91 0.58 6.19
CA TYR A 352 12.01 -0.71 6.90
C TYR A 352 11.05 -1.76 6.31
N ASP A 353 10.15 -1.32 5.45
CA ASP A 353 9.11 -2.13 4.87
C ASP A 353 9.38 -2.40 3.39
N VAL A 354 8.97 -3.59 2.91
CA VAL A 354 9.03 -3.90 1.48
C VAL A 354 8.22 -2.92 0.63
N MET A 355 7.14 -2.35 1.19
CA MET A 355 6.30 -1.34 0.53
C MET A 355 6.79 0.10 0.74
N GLY A 356 7.97 0.29 1.34
CA GLY A 356 8.70 1.57 1.29
C GLY A 356 9.59 1.66 0.05
N VAL A 357 10.30 2.79 -0.12
CA VAL A 357 11.22 2.91 -1.26
C VAL A 357 12.45 2.03 -1.03
N ALA A 358 12.94 1.42 -2.11
CA ALA A 358 14.20 0.70 -2.09
C ALA A 358 15.38 1.63 -1.81
N VAL A 359 16.36 1.14 -1.04
CA VAL A 359 17.61 1.88 -0.78
C VAL A 359 18.66 1.43 -1.77
N GLN A 360 19.12 2.35 -2.63
CA GLN A 360 20.12 2.04 -3.66
C GLN A 360 21.37 1.38 -3.05
N GLY A 361 21.81 0.27 -3.64
CA GLY A 361 22.92 -0.55 -3.13
C GLY A 361 22.52 -1.60 -2.10
N PHE A 362 21.25 -1.65 -1.70
CA PHE A 362 20.68 -2.67 -0.82
C PHE A 362 19.52 -3.39 -1.53
N ASP A 363 19.84 -4.41 -2.33
CA ASP A 363 18.84 -5.21 -3.07
C ASP A 363 18.25 -6.38 -2.25
N ASN A 364 18.37 -6.33 -0.93
CA ASN A 364 17.72 -7.30 -0.05
C ASN A 364 16.31 -6.83 0.25
N ILE A 365 15.34 -7.74 0.17
CA ILE A 365 13.93 -7.44 0.44
C ILE A 365 13.76 -7.13 1.94
N SER A 366 13.31 -5.91 2.25
CA SER A 366 12.93 -5.51 3.61
C SER A 366 11.75 -6.35 4.13
N ALA A 367 11.69 -6.62 5.43
CA ALA A 367 10.59 -7.39 6.00
C ALA A 367 9.27 -6.59 6.02
N LEU A 368 8.14 -7.27 5.82
CA LEU A 368 6.81 -6.66 5.90
C LEU A 368 6.48 -6.24 7.35
N ASN A 369 5.91 -5.05 7.51
CA ASN A 369 5.56 -4.48 8.80
C ASN A 369 4.33 -5.15 9.43
N SER A 370 4.20 -4.99 10.74
CA SER A 370 3.11 -5.57 11.55
C SER A 370 1.72 -5.15 11.06
N ARG A 371 1.51 -3.87 10.72
CA ARG A 371 0.22 -3.37 10.21
C ARG A 371 -0.16 -4.08 8.91
N SER A 372 0.76 -4.19 7.96
CA SER A 372 0.53 -4.87 6.69
C SER A 372 0.32 -6.38 6.88
N GLN A 373 1.09 -7.03 7.76
CA GLN A 373 0.86 -8.44 8.12
C GLN A 373 -0.56 -8.67 8.70
N ILE A 374 -1.06 -7.76 9.53
CA ILE A 374 -2.41 -7.83 10.12
C ILE A 374 -3.48 -7.61 9.04
N ALA A 375 -3.33 -6.57 8.21
CA ALA A 375 -4.29 -6.26 7.15
C ALA A 375 -4.42 -7.41 6.13
N MET A 376 -3.32 -8.11 5.87
CA MET A 376 -3.29 -9.28 4.98
C MET A 376 -3.74 -10.58 5.65
N GLY A 377 -4.00 -10.57 6.96
CA GLY A 377 -4.36 -11.77 7.73
C GLY A 377 -3.25 -12.82 7.79
N PHE A 378 -1.99 -12.40 7.63
CA PHE A 378 -0.80 -13.25 7.77
C PHE A 378 -0.53 -13.56 9.24
N VAL A 379 -0.96 -12.68 10.13
CA VAL A 379 -0.91 -12.86 11.57
C VAL A 379 -2.31 -12.71 12.16
N PRO A 380 -2.61 -13.36 13.31
CA PRO A 380 -3.85 -13.11 14.02
C PRO A 380 -3.97 -11.63 14.42
N THR A 381 -5.14 -11.03 14.21
CA THR A 381 -5.43 -9.68 14.69
C THR A 381 -5.46 -9.71 16.23
N PRO A 382 -4.58 -8.97 16.92
CA PRO A 382 -4.59 -8.92 18.37
C PRO A 382 -5.77 -8.06 18.87
N THR A 383 -6.11 -8.19 20.14
CA THR A 383 -6.97 -7.20 20.80
C THR A 383 -6.13 -5.96 21.10
N PRO A 384 -6.49 -4.77 20.59
CA PRO A 384 -5.74 -3.55 20.86
C PRO A 384 -5.77 -3.21 22.36
N LEU A 385 -4.63 -2.76 22.86
CA LEU A 385 -4.52 -2.15 24.17
C LEU A 385 -5.27 -0.83 24.18
N ALA A 386 -6.27 -0.72 25.05
CA ALA A 386 -7.09 0.47 25.18
C ALA A 386 -7.23 0.88 26.66
N LEU A 387 -7.43 2.18 26.88
CA LEU A 387 -7.65 2.71 28.22
C LEU A 387 -9.09 2.45 28.67
N SER A 388 -9.27 1.73 29.79
CA SER A 388 -10.59 1.46 30.35
C SER A 388 -11.40 2.75 30.57
N ALA A 389 -12.73 2.66 30.41
CA ALA A 389 -13.63 3.79 30.65
C ALA A 389 -13.40 4.39 32.05
N GLY A 390 -13.33 5.72 32.15
CA GLY A 390 -13.13 6.45 33.41
C GLY A 390 -11.67 6.54 33.93
N VAL A 391 -10.72 5.78 33.37
CA VAL A 391 -9.30 5.87 33.75
C VAL A 391 -8.60 7.06 33.06
N GLY A 392 -7.92 7.93 33.81
CA GLY A 392 -7.24 9.10 33.23
C GLY A 392 -5.94 8.75 32.48
N SER A 393 -5.16 7.81 33.03
CA SER A 393 -3.92 7.32 32.45
C SER A 393 -3.57 5.93 32.99
N ALA A 394 -2.90 5.10 32.20
CA ALA A 394 -2.36 3.81 32.63
C ALA A 394 -1.12 3.41 31.81
N SER A 395 -0.29 2.55 32.38
CA SER A 395 0.95 2.07 31.76
C SER A 395 1.08 0.55 31.82
N TRP A 396 1.67 -0.03 30.77
CA TRP A 396 1.87 -1.47 30.61
C TRP A 396 3.29 -1.76 30.13
N ASN A 397 3.87 -2.86 30.61
CA ASN A 397 5.20 -3.31 30.19
C ASN A 397 5.06 -4.49 29.23
N PHE A 398 5.82 -4.46 28.14
CA PHE A 398 5.90 -5.54 27.17
C PHE A 398 7.35 -5.91 26.88
N THR A 399 7.56 -7.17 26.53
CA THR A 399 8.79 -7.66 25.91
C THR A 399 8.47 -8.03 24.48
N LEU A 400 9.10 -7.35 23.53
CA LEU A 400 8.98 -7.59 22.10
C LEU A 400 10.14 -8.45 21.60
N SER A 401 9.81 -9.53 20.92
CA SER A 401 10.72 -10.24 20.03
C SER A 401 10.87 -9.47 18.71
N GLY A 402 11.93 -9.73 17.95
CA GLY A 402 12.05 -9.22 16.58
C GLY A 402 10.81 -9.58 15.76
N LEU A 403 10.36 -8.67 14.90
CA LEU A 403 9.18 -8.87 14.06
C LEU A 403 9.31 -10.11 13.16
N GLU A 404 10.55 -10.40 12.77
CA GLU A 404 10.96 -11.52 11.95
C GLU A 404 11.08 -12.85 12.73
N SER A 405 10.92 -12.82 14.06
CA SER A 405 10.96 -14.02 14.90
C SER A 405 9.76 -14.94 14.61
N SER A 406 9.93 -16.25 14.83
CA SER A 406 8.85 -17.24 14.70
C SER A 406 8.00 -17.38 15.97
N ALA A 407 8.41 -16.76 17.07
CA ALA A 407 7.74 -16.88 18.38
C ALA A 407 7.85 -15.59 19.21
N GLY A 408 7.13 -15.56 20.33
CA GLY A 408 7.09 -14.42 21.23
C GLY A 408 6.10 -13.33 20.80
N THR A 409 6.04 -12.25 21.58
CA THR A 409 5.21 -11.08 21.24
C THR A 409 5.99 -10.24 20.23
N ARG A 410 5.52 -10.16 18.98
CA ARG A 410 6.25 -9.48 17.90
C ARG A 410 5.79 -8.04 17.68
N PHE A 411 4.57 -7.74 18.10
CA PHE A 411 3.97 -6.42 18.02
C PHE A 411 2.87 -6.26 19.08
N VAL A 412 2.52 -5.01 19.37
CA VAL A 412 1.42 -4.62 20.26
C VAL A 412 0.62 -3.52 19.58
N ASP A 413 -0.69 -3.72 19.48
CA ASP A 413 -1.60 -2.72 18.93
C ASP A 413 -2.15 -1.87 20.07
N VAL A 414 -2.30 -0.57 19.84
CA VAL A 414 -2.78 0.38 20.84
C VAL A 414 -3.82 1.31 20.23
N THR A 415 -4.90 1.58 20.94
CA THR A 415 -5.92 2.54 20.54
C THR A 415 -5.64 3.88 21.19
N ASP A 416 -5.47 4.93 20.38
CA ASP A 416 -5.37 6.30 20.86
C ASP A 416 -6.65 6.69 21.62
N PRO A 417 -6.57 7.02 22.93
CA PRO A 417 -7.73 7.41 23.74
C PRO A 417 -8.47 8.67 23.27
N LEU A 418 -7.85 9.51 22.43
CA LEU A 418 -8.44 10.75 21.93
C LEU A 418 -9.11 10.55 20.56
N SER A 419 -8.38 10.01 19.59
CA SER A 419 -8.87 9.90 18.21
C SER A 419 -9.53 8.56 17.89
N GLY A 420 -9.28 7.52 18.69
CA GLY A 420 -9.64 6.14 18.35
C GLY A 420 -8.72 5.49 17.31
N GLN A 421 -7.72 6.22 16.78
CA GLN A 421 -6.76 5.69 15.83
C GLN A 421 -5.96 4.53 16.43
N LEU A 422 -5.76 3.48 15.64
CA LEU A 422 -4.86 2.39 16.00
C LEU A 422 -3.43 2.73 15.65
N TYR A 423 -2.54 2.40 16.56
CA TYR A 423 -1.10 2.39 16.34
C TYR A 423 -0.55 0.98 16.57
N TYR A 424 0.43 0.59 15.76
CA TYR A 424 1.07 -0.71 15.78
C TYR A 424 2.50 -0.53 16.25
N LEU A 425 2.86 -1.16 17.37
CA LEU A 425 4.19 -1.09 17.95
C LEU A 425 4.95 -2.36 17.59
N GLU A 426 6.09 -2.23 16.92
CA GLU A 426 6.91 -3.36 16.49
C GLU A 426 8.38 -3.16 16.85
N PHE A 427 9.13 -4.25 16.98
CA PHE A 427 10.58 -4.20 17.14
C PHE A 427 11.26 -4.72 15.87
N ARG A 428 11.99 -3.84 15.17
CA ARG A 428 12.85 -4.21 14.05
C ARG A 428 14.23 -4.56 14.59
N SER A 429 14.48 -5.85 14.75
CA SER A 429 15.66 -6.36 15.48
C SER A 429 16.96 -6.20 14.71
N GLY A 430 16.91 -5.96 13.39
CA GLY A 430 18.09 -6.02 12.52
C GLY A 430 18.42 -7.43 12.03
N GLU A 431 17.58 -8.42 12.37
CA GLU A 431 17.73 -9.81 11.92
C GLU A 431 17.38 -9.93 10.43
N ASN A 432 17.99 -10.92 9.76
CA ASN A 432 17.79 -11.28 8.35
C ASN A 432 18.33 -10.30 7.31
N GLY A 433 19.61 -10.50 6.92
CA GLY A 433 20.06 -10.15 5.57
C GLY A 433 20.63 -8.76 5.35
N GLN A 434 21.46 -8.24 6.27
CA GLN A 434 22.15 -6.95 6.09
C GLN A 434 21.19 -5.78 5.77
N PRO A 435 20.08 -5.59 6.51
CA PRO A 435 19.26 -4.44 6.28
C PRO A 435 20.09 -3.18 6.54
N TYR A 436 19.96 -2.15 5.71
CA TYR A 436 20.70 -0.89 5.85
C TYR A 436 20.47 -0.26 7.26
N TYR A 437 19.35 -0.56 7.91
CA TYR A 437 19.06 -0.16 9.30
C TYR A 437 19.84 -0.93 10.38
N SER A 438 20.49 -2.05 10.06
CA SER A 438 21.43 -2.71 10.99
C SER A 438 22.75 -1.92 11.15
N GLN A 439 23.07 -1.07 10.18
CA GLN A 439 24.31 -0.29 10.10
C GLN A 439 24.16 1.14 10.63
N GLY A 440 22.94 1.59 10.92
CA GLY A 440 22.72 2.94 11.45
C GLY A 440 22.81 4.05 10.40
N LEU A 441 22.35 3.78 9.17
CA LEU A 441 22.51 4.66 8.02
C LEU A 441 21.52 5.83 8.01
N LEU A 442 22.03 6.99 7.60
CA LEU A 442 21.23 8.14 7.21
C LEU A 442 20.83 8.00 5.75
N THR A 443 19.55 8.12 5.46
CA THR A 443 19.00 8.06 4.10
C THR A 443 18.12 9.28 3.85
N ALA A 444 18.12 9.77 2.63
CA ALA A 444 17.15 10.79 2.22
C ALA A 444 15.73 10.22 2.28
N ILE A 445 14.76 11.06 2.63
CA ILE A 445 13.35 10.70 2.58
C ILE A 445 12.77 11.20 1.24
N PRO A 446 12.13 10.33 0.43
CA PRO A 446 11.51 10.73 -0.83
C PRO A 446 10.54 11.91 -0.67
N GLY A 447 10.52 12.81 -1.64
CA GLY A 447 9.64 13.98 -1.62
C GLY A 447 9.97 15.04 -0.56
N SER A 448 11.10 14.92 0.16
CA SER A 448 11.48 15.85 1.24
C SER A 448 12.92 16.38 1.11
N PRO A 449 13.13 17.45 0.32
CA PRO A 449 14.46 18.03 0.12
C PRO A 449 15.13 18.40 1.45
N GLY A 450 16.30 17.81 1.72
CA GLY A 450 17.12 18.10 2.90
C GLY A 450 16.72 17.36 4.18
N LEU A 451 15.63 16.59 4.19
CA LEU A 451 15.26 15.75 5.33
C LEU A 451 15.89 14.35 5.20
N GLN A 452 16.46 13.87 6.30
CA GLN A 452 17.09 12.55 6.37
C GLN A 452 16.49 11.73 7.50
N SER A 453 16.31 10.43 7.27
CA SER A 453 15.95 9.44 8.28
C SER A 453 17.20 8.72 8.78
N LEU A 454 17.40 8.69 10.10
CA LEU A 454 18.36 7.82 10.76
C LEU A 454 17.73 6.45 10.99
N ASN A 455 18.18 5.45 10.24
CA ASN A 455 17.64 4.10 10.30
C ASN A 455 18.53 3.19 11.14
N ARG A 456 18.02 2.74 12.28
CA ARG A 456 18.65 1.80 13.23
C ARG A 456 17.69 0.67 13.60
N PHE A 457 18.19 -0.50 13.99
CA PHE A 457 17.36 -1.49 14.70
C PHE A 457 16.65 -0.82 15.88
N GLY A 458 15.40 -1.14 16.21
CA GLY A 458 14.69 -0.41 17.27
C GLY A 458 13.19 -0.61 17.27
N VAL A 459 12.53 -0.02 18.26
CA VAL A 459 11.06 -0.04 18.39
C VAL A 459 10.48 1.03 17.48
N ARG A 460 9.39 0.72 16.78
CA ARG A 460 8.72 1.61 15.84
C ARG A 460 7.25 1.75 16.21
N MET A 461 6.62 2.82 15.73
CA MET A 461 5.18 3.06 15.84
C MET A 461 4.64 3.32 14.44
N LEU A 462 3.61 2.59 14.04
CA LEU A 462 2.97 2.70 12.73
C LEU A 462 1.49 3.02 12.89
N ARG A 463 0.87 3.59 11.85
CA ARG A 463 -0.60 3.67 11.69
C ARG A 463 -1.02 3.17 10.31
N SER A 464 -2.32 3.01 10.10
CA SER A 464 -2.89 2.80 8.75
C SER A 464 -2.88 4.12 7.97
N ASP A 465 -2.70 4.06 6.65
CA ASP A 465 -2.73 5.23 5.75
C ASP A 465 -3.76 5.13 4.60
N GLY A 466 -4.75 4.25 4.74
CA GLY A 466 -5.69 3.92 3.65
C GLY A 466 -5.07 2.97 2.63
N ASN A 467 -5.83 2.45 1.66
CA ASN A 467 -5.36 1.53 0.60
C ASN A 467 -4.53 0.34 1.08
N ASN A 468 -4.80 -0.17 2.28
CA ASN A 468 -3.95 -1.16 2.94
C ASN A 468 -2.46 -0.76 3.10
N GLY A 469 -2.15 0.53 3.02
CA GLY A 469 -0.85 1.12 3.30
C GLY A 469 -0.65 1.41 4.79
N SER A 470 0.58 1.79 5.13
CA SER A 470 1.00 2.11 6.49
C SER A 470 1.75 3.44 6.54
N ALA A 471 1.82 4.08 7.70
CA ALA A 471 2.70 5.23 7.91
C ALA A 471 3.46 5.08 9.22
N ALA A 472 4.78 5.24 9.17
CA ALA A 472 5.65 5.19 10.33
C ALA A 472 5.75 6.56 11.00
N ILE A 473 5.47 6.59 12.31
CA ILE A 473 5.56 7.82 13.10
C ILE A 473 7.02 8.14 13.34
N SER A 474 7.46 9.28 12.83
CA SER A 474 8.82 9.77 13.06
C SER A 474 8.94 10.56 14.36
N THR A 475 10.17 10.66 14.86
CA THR A 475 10.56 11.57 15.94
C THR A 475 11.78 12.37 15.54
N ALA A 476 11.93 13.56 16.10
CA ALA A 476 13.09 14.41 15.85
C ALA A 476 14.40 13.72 16.27
N ALA A 477 15.42 13.84 15.42
CA ALA A 477 16.78 13.39 15.66
C ALA A 477 17.79 14.53 15.38
N PRO A 478 19.01 14.49 15.94
CA PRO A 478 20.00 15.56 15.74
C PRO A 478 20.32 15.86 14.27
N THR A 479 20.17 14.88 13.38
CA THR A 479 20.47 14.99 11.94
C THR A 479 19.24 14.65 11.08
N GLY A 480 18.06 15.15 11.46
CA GLY A 480 16.80 14.93 10.75
C GLY A 480 15.77 14.23 11.62
N VAL A 481 15.33 13.05 11.21
CA VAL A 481 14.31 12.26 11.92
C VAL A 481 14.78 10.84 12.15
N ARG A 482 14.03 10.11 12.98
CA ARG A 482 14.15 8.67 13.13
C ARG A 482 12.77 8.05 13.22
N THR A 483 12.61 6.87 12.64
CA THR A 483 11.39 6.04 12.75
C THR A 483 11.53 4.90 13.74
N SER A 484 12.69 4.79 14.39
CA SER A 484 12.94 3.80 15.43
C SER A 484 13.53 4.44 16.70
N ALA A 485 13.11 3.93 17.86
CA ALA A 485 13.63 4.29 19.16
C ALA A 485 14.52 3.20 19.76
N GLN A 486 15.65 3.64 20.30
CA GLN A 486 16.64 2.86 21.04
C GLN A 486 16.32 2.79 22.53
N ALA A 487 17.03 1.94 23.26
CA ALA A 487 17.02 1.95 24.72
C ALA A 487 17.23 3.36 25.30
N GLY A 488 16.39 3.73 26.27
CA GLY A 488 16.37 5.06 26.89
C GLY A 488 15.64 6.14 26.09
N GLN A 489 15.20 5.86 24.86
CA GLN A 489 14.43 6.81 24.05
C GLN A 489 12.92 6.61 24.24
N THR A 490 12.15 7.63 23.87
CA THR A 490 10.69 7.62 23.88
C THR A 490 10.16 8.04 22.51
N MET A 491 9.03 7.47 22.10
CA MET A 491 8.23 7.91 20.96
C MET A 491 6.82 8.21 21.42
N GLN A 492 6.12 9.05 20.68
CA GLN A 492 4.73 9.38 20.96
C GLN A 492 3.96 9.54 19.66
N ASN A 493 2.67 9.27 19.69
CA ASN A 493 1.79 9.60 18.59
C ASN A 493 1.59 11.13 18.49
N PRO A 494 1.00 11.65 17.39
CA PRO A 494 0.87 13.08 17.16
C PRO A 494 0.10 13.81 18.28
N SER A 495 -0.93 13.19 18.83
CA SER A 495 -1.73 13.75 19.94
C SER A 495 -1.07 13.63 21.32
N GLY A 496 0.06 12.92 21.44
CA GLY A 496 0.79 12.73 22.70
C GLY A 496 0.05 11.91 23.76
N THR A 497 -1.02 11.22 23.38
CA THR A 497 -1.85 10.38 24.26
C THR A 497 -1.32 8.95 24.34
N VAL A 498 -0.57 8.50 23.34
CA VAL A 498 0.16 7.23 23.28
C VAL A 498 1.65 7.55 23.41
N VAL A 499 2.26 7.11 24.50
CA VAL A 499 3.70 7.30 24.76
C VAL A 499 4.36 5.95 24.96
N VAL A 500 5.46 5.70 24.23
CA VAL A 500 6.20 4.45 24.27
C VAL A 500 7.63 4.72 24.70
N ALA A 501 7.98 4.34 25.93
CA ALA A 501 9.34 4.37 26.42
C ALA A 501 10.03 3.03 26.13
N VAL A 502 11.22 3.07 25.54
CA VAL A 502 12.01 1.87 25.24
C VAL A 502 12.98 1.63 26.40
N ASN A 503 12.65 0.67 27.25
CA ASN A 503 13.45 0.34 28.45
C ASN A 503 14.77 -0.34 28.06
N SER A 504 14.71 -1.27 27.10
CA SER A 504 15.86 -1.93 26.51
C SER A 504 15.57 -2.27 25.05
N ALA A 505 16.61 -2.34 24.22
CA ALA A 505 16.56 -2.80 22.84
C ALA A 505 17.91 -3.42 22.50
N VAL A 506 17.91 -4.70 22.15
CA VAL A 506 19.13 -5.44 21.81
C VAL A 506 18.97 -5.98 20.40
N GLN A 507 19.89 -5.60 19.52
CA GLN A 507 19.93 -6.07 18.15
C GLN A 507 20.01 -7.59 18.11
N ASN A 508 19.26 -8.22 17.21
CA ASN A 508 19.15 -9.68 17.10
C ASN A 508 18.70 -10.42 18.38
N ALA A 509 17.91 -9.75 19.21
CA ALA A 509 17.30 -10.37 20.37
C ALA A 509 15.88 -9.84 20.59
N GLY A 510 15.73 -8.75 21.34
CA GLY A 510 14.42 -8.22 21.70
C GLY A 510 14.50 -6.85 22.33
N ALA A 511 13.33 -6.28 22.58
CA ALA A 511 13.16 -5.01 23.27
C ALA A 511 12.21 -5.15 24.46
N SER A 512 12.41 -4.34 25.49
CA SER A 512 11.42 -4.11 26.54
C SER A 512 10.89 -2.70 26.40
N ILE A 513 9.57 -2.55 26.43
CA ILE A 513 8.90 -1.26 26.30
C ILE A 513 7.90 -1.04 27.43
N THR A 514 7.69 0.24 27.75
CA THR A 514 6.58 0.71 28.57
C THR A 514 5.66 1.54 27.69
N VAL A 515 4.41 1.09 27.52
CA VAL A 515 3.37 1.82 26.80
C VAL A 515 2.51 2.55 27.81
N THR A 516 2.32 3.86 27.65
CA THR A 516 1.44 4.68 28.48
C THR A 516 0.35 5.29 27.61
N LEU A 517 -0.90 5.09 28.03
CA LEU A 517 -2.07 5.70 27.41
C LEU A 517 -2.65 6.73 28.37
N SER A 518 -2.94 7.94 27.87
CA SER A 518 -3.53 9.02 28.67
C SER A 518 -4.65 9.72 27.93
N ARG A 519 -5.74 10.03 28.65
CA ARG A 519 -6.75 10.98 28.19
C ARG A 519 -6.24 12.36 28.54
N GLN A 520 -5.65 13.05 27.58
CA GLN A 520 -5.40 14.48 27.78
C GLN A 520 -6.74 15.20 27.92
N THR A 521 -6.94 15.93 29.01
CA THR A 521 -7.96 16.97 29.03
C THR A 521 -7.45 18.06 28.11
N LEU A 522 -8.01 18.18 26.91
CA LEU A 522 -7.83 19.37 26.09
C LEU A 522 -8.33 20.56 26.93
N THR A 523 -7.43 21.29 27.58
CA THR A 523 -7.72 22.67 27.96
C THR A 523 -8.01 23.38 26.65
N ALA A 524 -9.28 23.72 26.44
CA ALA A 524 -9.75 24.33 25.20
C ALA A 524 -8.76 25.44 24.79
N ALA A 525 -8.09 25.25 23.65
CA ALA A 525 -7.41 26.35 23.00
C ALA A 525 -8.47 27.44 22.74
N PRO A 526 -8.12 28.75 22.85
CA PRO A 526 -9.03 29.81 22.46
C PRO A 526 -9.54 29.49 21.04
N ALA A 527 -10.87 29.53 20.87
CA ALA A 527 -11.54 29.06 19.67
C ALA A 527 -10.85 29.57 18.41
N ALA A 528 -10.12 28.69 17.73
CA ALA A 528 -9.77 28.93 16.35
C ALA A 528 -11.08 29.02 15.58
N VAL A 529 -11.22 30.12 14.83
CA VAL A 529 -12.36 30.34 13.94
C VAL A 529 -12.53 29.08 13.08
N LYS A 530 -13.65 28.37 13.26
CA LYS A 530 -14.01 27.24 12.42
C LYS A 530 -14.10 27.74 10.98
N SER A 531 -13.06 27.54 10.17
CA SER A 531 -13.31 27.31 8.75
C SER A 531 -13.97 25.95 8.70
N GLN A 532 -15.26 25.92 8.39
CA GLN A 532 -15.87 24.70 7.88
C GLN A 532 -15.00 24.28 6.69
N SER A 533 -14.35 23.12 6.80
CA SER A 533 -13.96 22.36 5.61
C SER A 533 -15.25 21.91 4.95
N VAL A 534 -15.87 22.83 4.22
CA VAL A 534 -16.65 22.49 3.06
C VAL A 534 -15.61 21.84 2.15
N TYR A 535 -15.70 20.52 1.97
CA TYR A 535 -15.29 19.96 0.68
C TYR A 535 -16.11 20.76 -0.32
N ARG A 536 -15.46 21.78 -0.90
CA ARG A 536 -16.04 22.52 -1.99
C ARG A 536 -15.98 21.52 -3.11
N PHE A 537 -17.12 20.87 -3.27
CA PHE A 537 -17.54 20.24 -4.50
C PHE A 537 -17.04 21.13 -5.62
#